data_AF-A0A5E4NCL6-F1
#
_entry.id   AF-A0A5E4NCL6-F1
#
_cell.length_a   1.000
_cell.length_b   1.000
_cell.length_c   1.000
_cell.angle_alpha   90.00
_cell.angle_beta   90.00
_cell.angle_gamma   90.00
#
_symmetry.space_group_name_H-M   'P 1'
#
loop_
_entity.id
_entity.type
_entity.pdbx_description
1 polymer ?
#
loop_
_entity_poly.entity_id
_entity_poly.type
_entity_poly.pdbx_seq_one_letter_code
_entity_poly.pdbx_strand_id
1 'polypeptide(L)'
;MDTWFRTGSCRKTKLSNDEGTSSSGTTSSEIVDVSSLNITKKTKIYFRKYNPDFLKIGFVFFGTEEEPMPQCKKNLSMTKSVMEKSSKQNITSTQVSYELSLLIAKKGSAHTVGEELIIPTAKIISNVLFDEKCTKKINEIPLSNTTVKRRIDEMSENVKIAIITVLKQSEYISLQLDESTDVAGQANLLAFVRFELN
;
A
#
# COMPACT_ATOMS: atom_id res chain seq x y z
N MET A 1 4.46 -9.34 -10.81
CA MET A 1 4.48 -9.83 -9.42
C MET A 1 5.39 -11.07 -9.35
N ASP A 2 6.67 -10.77 -9.25
CA ASP A 2 7.80 -11.46 -8.61
C ASP A 2 7.96 -12.99 -8.68
N THR A 3 8.86 -13.39 -9.59
CA THR A 3 9.56 -14.68 -9.68
C THR A 3 10.61 -14.89 -8.56
N TRP A 4 10.68 -14.02 -7.55
CA TRP A 4 11.77 -13.98 -6.56
C TRP A 4 11.72 -15.09 -5.48
N PHE A 5 10.62 -15.83 -5.34
CA PHE A 5 10.45 -16.81 -4.26
C PHE A 5 11.27 -18.12 -4.39
N ARG A 6 12.09 -18.32 -5.44
CA ARG A 6 12.67 -19.65 -5.75
C ARG A 6 14.18 -19.82 -5.54
N THR A 7 14.93 -18.83 -5.08
CA THR A 7 16.40 -18.96 -4.92
C THR A 7 16.81 -19.15 -3.46
N GLY A 8 16.39 -20.26 -2.86
CA GLY A 8 17.01 -20.79 -1.64
C GLY A 8 18.16 -21.75 -2.00
N SER A 9 19.41 -21.35 -1.79
CA SER A 9 20.59 -22.19 -2.04
C SER A 9 20.91 -23.05 -0.81
N CYS A 10 20.66 -24.36 -0.86
CA CYS A 10 21.11 -25.33 0.16
C CYS A 10 22.62 -25.55 0.06
N ARG A 11 23.40 -25.20 1.09
CA ARG A 11 24.75 -25.75 1.25
C ARG A 11 24.65 -27.04 2.08
N LYS A 12 25.09 -28.16 1.51
CA LYS A 12 25.29 -29.42 2.25
C LYS A 12 26.72 -29.42 2.78
N THR A 13 26.90 -29.46 4.10
CA THR A 13 28.17 -29.81 4.73
C THR A 13 28.26 -31.33 4.81
N LYS A 14 29.28 -31.93 4.19
CA LYS A 14 29.62 -33.37 4.30
C LYS A 14 30.75 -33.47 5.33
N LEU A 15 30.54 -34.21 6.42
CA LEU A 15 31.65 -34.69 7.25
C LEU A 15 32.37 -35.82 6.50
N SER A 16 33.69 -35.75 6.50
CA SER A 16 34.64 -36.72 5.92
C SER A 16 34.60 -38.07 6.63
N ASN A 17 34.89 -39.14 5.88
CA ASN A 17 35.94 -40.11 6.20
C ASN A 17 36.19 -41.00 4.96
N ASP A 18 37.47 -41.30 4.73
CA ASP A 18 38.06 -41.89 3.53
C ASP A 18 38.03 -43.44 3.50
N GLU A 19 38.35 -43.92 2.29
CA GLU A 19 38.88 -45.24 1.87
C GLU A 19 37.92 -46.35 1.38
N GLY A 20 38.11 -46.76 0.11
CA GLY A 20 38.41 -48.18 -0.20
C GLY A 20 37.40 -49.06 -0.98
N THR A 21 37.37 -48.92 -2.31
CA THR A 21 37.49 -49.98 -3.38
C THR A 21 36.59 -51.26 -3.45
N SER A 22 36.03 -51.50 -4.67
CA SER A 22 35.59 -52.78 -5.34
C SER A 22 34.41 -53.59 -4.76
N SER A 23 33.58 -54.40 -5.45
CA SER A 23 33.27 -54.76 -6.85
C SER A 23 31.99 -55.68 -6.85
N SER A 24 31.20 -55.66 -7.93
CA SER A 24 30.38 -56.75 -8.53
C SER A 24 29.38 -57.62 -7.72
N GLY A 25 28.20 -57.88 -8.31
CA GLY A 25 27.48 -59.18 -8.17
C GLY A 25 25.98 -59.13 -7.88
N THR A 26 25.21 -59.98 -8.55
CA THR A 26 23.74 -59.96 -8.73
C THR A 26 22.98 -60.95 -7.81
N THR A 27 21.66 -60.80 -7.75
CA THR A 27 20.57 -61.80 -7.49
C THR A 27 19.97 -62.00 -6.07
N SER A 28 18.68 -61.65 -5.99
CA SER A 28 17.51 -62.46 -5.54
C SER A 28 17.15 -62.68 -4.06
N SER A 29 15.84 -62.43 -3.82
CA SER A 29 14.84 -63.10 -2.95
C SER A 29 14.73 -62.83 -1.43
N GLU A 30 13.55 -62.27 -1.08
CA GLU A 30 12.61 -62.57 0.04
C GLU A 30 13.04 -62.36 1.52
N ILE A 31 12.50 -61.33 2.22
CA ILE A 31 11.37 -61.31 3.22
C ILE A 31 11.70 -62.19 4.48
N VAL A 32 11.70 -61.80 5.77
CA VAL A 32 11.17 -60.72 6.65
C VAL A 32 11.99 -60.76 7.96
N ASP A 33 12.17 -59.62 8.67
CA ASP A 33 11.79 -59.56 10.10
C ASP A 33 11.58 -58.09 10.55
N VAL A 34 10.51 -57.89 11.29
CA VAL A 34 9.98 -56.61 11.78
C VAL A 34 10.67 -56.28 13.10
N SER A 35 11.48 -55.22 13.12
CA SER A 35 11.60 -54.32 14.28
C SER A 35 12.66 -53.27 14.03
N SER A 36 12.22 -52.00 13.95
CA SER A 36 12.91 -50.77 14.39
C SER A 36 12.52 -49.59 13.50
N LEU A 37 11.31 -49.07 13.73
CA LEU A 37 10.95 -47.71 13.36
C LEU A 37 11.92 -46.74 14.02
N ASN A 38 12.67 -45.96 13.23
CA ASN A 38 13.18 -44.65 13.66
C ASN A 38 13.37 -43.74 12.43
N ILE A 39 12.25 -43.19 11.95
CA ILE A 39 12.24 -42.12 10.95
C ILE A 39 12.68 -40.84 11.67
N THR A 40 13.97 -40.54 11.65
CA THR A 40 14.50 -39.23 12.05
C THR A 40 14.18 -38.21 10.93
N LYS A 41 13.10 -37.45 11.11
CA LYS A 41 12.73 -36.36 10.20
C LYS A 41 13.80 -35.26 10.30
N LYS A 42 14.64 -35.13 9.27
CA LYS A 42 15.59 -34.00 9.13
C LYS A 42 14.81 -32.72 8.86
N THR A 43 14.71 -31.84 9.85
CA THR A 43 14.14 -30.49 9.67
C THR A 43 15.13 -29.67 8.84
N LYS A 44 14.74 -29.29 7.62
CA LYS A 44 15.53 -28.34 6.80
C LYS A 44 15.46 -26.96 7.45
N ILE A 45 16.58 -26.47 7.97
CA ILE A 45 16.71 -25.09 8.45
C ILE A 45 16.91 -24.19 7.23
N TYR A 46 16.03 -23.20 7.04
CA TYR A 46 16.09 -22.24 5.93
C TYR A 46 16.62 -20.90 6.44
N PHE A 47 17.87 -20.56 6.10
CA PHE A 47 18.38 -19.20 6.29
C PHE A 47 17.84 -18.28 5.19
N ARG A 48 17.03 -17.28 5.57
CA ARG A 48 16.61 -16.23 4.65
C ARG A 48 17.78 -15.29 4.41
N LYS A 49 18.28 -15.23 3.16
CA LYS A 49 19.23 -14.20 2.74
C LYS A 49 18.47 -12.90 2.52
N TYR A 50 18.75 -11.89 3.34
CA TYR A 50 18.24 -10.54 3.15
C TYR A 50 19.23 -9.72 2.31
N ASN A 51 18.71 -8.75 1.55
CA ASN A 51 19.56 -7.76 0.91
C ASN A 51 20.18 -6.84 2.00
N PRO A 52 21.50 -6.62 2.01
CA PRO A 52 22.19 -5.82 3.02
C PRO A 52 21.69 -4.37 3.12
N ASP A 53 21.06 -3.82 2.08
CA ASP A 53 20.51 -2.47 2.13
C ASP A 53 19.35 -2.33 3.13
N PHE A 54 18.64 -3.41 3.45
CA PHE A 54 17.59 -3.38 4.48
C PHE A 54 18.13 -3.29 5.89
N LEU A 55 19.40 -3.65 6.13
CA LEU A 55 20.03 -3.50 7.46
C LEU A 55 20.17 -2.02 7.85
N LYS A 56 20.33 -1.13 6.87
CA LYS A 56 20.40 0.32 7.07
C LYS A 56 19.06 0.92 7.52
N ILE A 57 17.95 0.21 7.34
CA ILE A 57 16.59 0.66 7.67
C ILE A 57 16.22 0.36 9.14
N GLY A 58 17.16 -0.17 9.94
CA GLY A 58 17.04 -0.23 11.39
C GLY A 58 16.58 -1.57 11.95
N PHE A 59 16.98 -2.70 11.35
CA PHE A 59 16.75 -4.02 11.95
C PHE A 59 17.94 -4.43 12.82
N VAL A 60 17.66 -4.97 14.00
CA VAL A 60 18.64 -5.59 14.91
C VAL A 60 18.21 -7.01 15.18
N PHE A 61 19.18 -7.92 15.26
CA PHE A 61 18.92 -9.34 15.48
C PHE A 61 18.98 -9.66 16.97
N PHE A 62 18.04 -10.50 17.42
CA PHE A 62 18.06 -11.16 18.73
C PHE A 62 17.94 -12.67 18.51
N GLY A 63 18.64 -13.48 19.31
CA GLY A 63 18.64 -14.95 19.18
C GLY A 63 20.04 -15.53 19.14
N THR A 64 20.12 -16.86 19.04
CA THR A 64 21.38 -17.59 18.84
C THR A 64 21.82 -17.50 17.37
N GLU A 65 23.10 -17.72 17.06
CA GLU A 65 23.62 -17.65 15.68
C GLU A 65 22.90 -18.59 14.70
N GLU A 66 22.25 -19.64 15.22
CA GLU A 66 21.50 -20.62 14.45
C GLU A 66 20.06 -20.17 14.13
N GLU A 67 19.46 -19.29 14.95
CA GLU A 67 18.10 -18.76 14.76
C GLU A 67 18.00 -17.25 15.06
N PRO A 68 18.63 -16.39 14.25
CA PRO A 68 18.56 -14.93 14.45
C PRO A 68 17.17 -14.40 14.09
N MET A 69 16.46 -13.84 15.07
CA MET A 69 15.16 -13.21 14.90
C MET A 69 15.33 -11.71 14.64
N PRO A 70 14.91 -11.20 13.47
CA PRO A 70 15.01 -9.77 13.17
C PRO A 70 13.95 -8.99 13.95
N GLN A 71 14.39 -7.99 14.72
CA GLN A 71 13.53 -6.98 15.32
C GLN A 71 13.77 -5.63 14.65
N CYS A 72 12.69 -4.97 14.22
CA CYS A 72 12.77 -3.58 13.75
C CYS A 72 13.01 -2.66 14.96
N LYS A 73 14.21 -2.09 15.09
CA LYS A 73 14.43 -0.96 15.98
C LYS A 73 13.72 0.25 15.38
N LYS A 74 12.65 0.69 16.03
CA LYS A 74 12.05 2.01 15.80
C LYS A 74 13.04 3.10 16.24
N ASN A 75 14.11 3.33 15.48
CA ASN A 75 14.94 4.53 15.65
C ASN A 75 14.15 5.72 15.12
N LEU A 76 13.33 6.27 16.01
CA LEU A 76 12.38 7.35 15.75
C LEU A 76 13.07 8.71 15.49
N SER A 77 14.34 8.89 15.88
CA SER A 77 15.00 10.19 15.90
C SER A 77 15.50 10.67 14.53
N MET A 78 16.22 9.83 13.78
CA MET A 78 16.69 10.14 12.41
C MET A 78 15.52 10.12 11.41
N THR A 79 14.54 9.26 11.65
CA THR A 79 13.32 9.19 10.84
C THR A 79 12.39 10.38 11.10
N LYS A 80 12.33 10.91 12.33
CA LYS A 80 11.52 12.11 12.64
C LYS A 80 11.89 13.33 11.80
N SER A 81 13.17 13.69 11.75
CA SER A 81 13.58 14.97 11.13
C SER A 81 13.43 14.97 9.60
N VAL A 82 13.66 13.81 8.96
CA VAL A 82 13.41 13.59 7.54
C VAL A 82 11.91 13.50 7.25
N MET A 83 11.13 12.84 8.10
CA MET A 83 9.67 12.82 8.00
C MET A 83 9.08 14.23 8.20
N GLU A 84 9.54 15.02 9.17
CA GLU A 84 9.01 16.35 9.47
C GLU A 84 9.28 17.36 8.35
N LYS A 85 10.46 17.32 7.71
CA LYS A 85 10.76 18.19 6.55
C LYS A 85 9.96 17.78 5.31
N SER A 86 9.82 16.47 5.06
CA SER A 86 8.95 15.92 4.01
C SER A 86 7.48 16.29 4.28
N SER A 87 7.04 16.23 5.54
CA SER A 87 5.66 16.52 5.96
C SER A 87 5.22 17.92 5.57
N LYS A 88 6.05 18.96 5.79
CA LYS A 88 5.64 20.35 5.50
C LYS A 88 5.45 20.62 4.00
N GLN A 89 6.31 20.06 3.14
CA GLN A 89 6.19 20.19 1.68
C GLN A 89 5.02 19.35 1.14
N ASN A 90 4.78 18.17 1.73
CA ASN A 90 3.64 17.34 1.39
C ASN A 90 2.31 17.99 1.78
N ILE A 91 2.25 18.75 2.89
CA ILE A 91 1.00 19.41 3.33
C ILE A 91 0.55 20.45 2.31
N THR A 92 1.43 21.32 1.81
CA THR A 92 1.06 22.36 0.84
C THR A 92 0.67 21.76 -0.52
N SER A 93 1.43 20.79 -1.04
CA SER A 93 1.09 20.04 -2.25
C SER A 93 -0.26 19.33 -2.12
N THR A 94 -0.49 18.71 -0.96
CA THR A 94 -1.76 18.03 -0.67
C THR A 94 -2.91 19.01 -0.61
N GLN A 95 -2.76 20.16 0.04
CA GLN A 95 -3.80 21.19 0.09
C GLN A 95 -4.17 21.66 -1.32
N VAL A 96 -3.17 22.02 -2.14
CA VAL A 96 -3.39 22.47 -3.52
C VAL A 96 -4.14 21.42 -4.33
N SER A 97 -3.80 20.14 -4.18
CA SER A 97 -4.51 19.08 -4.91
C SER A 97 -5.97 18.90 -4.45
N TYR A 98 -6.33 19.18 -3.19
CA TYR A 98 -7.74 19.15 -2.75
C TYR A 98 -8.51 20.32 -3.38
N GLU A 99 -7.95 21.52 -3.37
CA GLU A 99 -8.55 22.70 -3.98
C GLU A 99 -8.79 22.50 -5.49
N LEU A 100 -7.80 21.97 -6.20
CA LEU A 100 -7.92 21.69 -7.64
C LEU A 100 -8.93 20.56 -7.90
N SER A 101 -8.95 19.51 -7.08
CA SER A 101 -9.95 18.44 -7.18
C SER A 101 -11.37 18.98 -6.95
N LEU A 102 -11.54 19.90 -6.01
CA LEU A 102 -12.82 20.57 -5.73
C LEU A 102 -13.27 21.42 -6.93
N LEU A 103 -12.35 22.14 -7.59
CA LEU A 103 -12.66 22.91 -8.80
C LEU A 103 -13.09 22.01 -9.96
N ILE A 104 -12.41 20.87 -10.16
CA ILE A 104 -12.79 19.87 -11.17
C ILE A 104 -14.21 19.36 -10.91
N ALA A 105 -14.51 19.01 -9.66
CA ALA A 105 -15.84 18.54 -9.25
C ALA A 105 -16.93 19.59 -9.46
N LYS A 106 -16.68 20.84 -9.03
CA LYS A 106 -17.63 21.96 -9.21
C LYS A 106 -17.95 22.24 -10.66
N LYS A 107 -16.99 22.05 -11.57
CA LYS A 107 -17.17 22.22 -13.01
C LYS A 107 -17.78 20.98 -13.70
N GLY A 108 -17.93 19.85 -12.99
CA GLY A 108 -18.41 18.59 -13.57
C GLY A 108 -17.47 18.03 -14.65
N SER A 109 -16.18 18.31 -14.55
CA SER A 109 -15.18 17.88 -15.55
C SER A 109 -14.66 16.47 -15.27
N ALA A 110 -14.13 15.79 -16.28
CA ALA A 110 -13.50 14.48 -16.13
C ALA A 110 -12.30 14.55 -15.16
N HIS A 111 -12.09 13.48 -14.40
CA HIS A 111 -10.98 13.40 -13.45
C HIS A 111 -9.59 13.42 -14.12
N THR A 112 -9.50 13.05 -15.41
CA THR A 112 -8.27 13.06 -16.21
C THR A 112 -7.76 14.48 -16.50
N VAL A 113 -8.61 15.51 -16.37
CA VAL A 113 -8.24 16.91 -16.65
C VAL A 113 -7.05 17.38 -15.79
N GLY A 114 -6.89 16.81 -14.59
CA GLY A 114 -5.75 17.09 -13.72
C GLY A 114 -4.40 16.81 -14.38
N GLU A 115 -4.24 15.59 -14.91
CA GLU A 115 -2.98 15.14 -15.53
C GLU A 115 -2.84 15.57 -16.99
N GLU A 116 -3.95 15.67 -17.73
CA GLU A 116 -3.95 16.00 -19.16
C GLU A 116 -3.76 17.50 -19.42
N LEU A 117 -4.30 18.37 -18.56
CA LEU A 117 -4.34 19.81 -18.83
C LEU A 117 -3.75 20.66 -17.71
N ILE A 118 -4.13 20.43 -16.45
CA ILE A 118 -3.73 21.30 -15.34
C ILE A 118 -2.22 21.21 -15.08
N ILE A 119 -1.68 20.00 -14.93
CA ILE A 119 -0.24 19.82 -14.68
C ILE A 119 0.61 20.37 -15.86
N PRO A 120 0.34 20.04 -17.14
CA PRO A 120 1.11 20.59 -18.26
C PRO A 120 1.04 22.12 -18.35
N THR A 121 -0.15 22.70 -18.15
CA THR A 121 -0.34 24.16 -18.18
C THR A 121 0.47 24.83 -17.07
N ALA A 122 0.39 24.32 -15.84
CA ALA A 122 1.14 24.83 -14.71
C ALA A 122 2.67 24.75 -14.95
N LYS A 123 3.15 23.68 -15.60
CA LYS A 123 4.57 23.53 -15.99
C LYS A 123 5.01 24.60 -16.98
N ILE A 124 4.23 24.87 -18.02
CA ILE A 124 4.56 25.89 -19.02
C ILE A 124 4.66 27.26 -18.35
N ILE A 125 3.68 27.63 -17.52
CA ILE A 125 3.67 28.89 -16.79
C ILE A 125 4.89 28.98 -15.85
N SER A 126 5.18 27.91 -15.13
CA SER A 126 6.33 27.85 -14.21
C SER A 126 7.66 28.00 -14.93
N ASN A 127 7.82 27.42 -16.12
CA ASN A 127 9.07 27.51 -16.88
C ASN A 127 9.29 28.88 -17.52
N VAL A 128 8.22 29.59 -17.88
CA VAL A 128 8.30 30.91 -18.53
C VAL A 128 8.45 32.03 -17.51
N LEU A 129 7.73 31.95 -16.39
CA LEU A 129 7.63 33.05 -15.42
C LEU A 129 8.46 32.83 -14.15
N PHE A 130 8.89 31.60 -13.86
CA PHE A 130 9.53 31.24 -12.60
C PHE A 130 10.75 30.33 -12.81
N ASP A 131 11.42 29.97 -11.71
CA ASP A 131 12.60 29.11 -11.73
C ASP A 131 12.25 27.61 -11.85
N GLU A 132 13.24 26.81 -12.26
CA GLU A 132 13.15 25.34 -12.34
C GLU A 132 12.75 24.67 -11.01
N LYS A 133 13.02 25.34 -9.87
CA LYS A 133 12.60 24.89 -8.54
C LYS A 133 11.09 24.85 -8.38
N CYS A 134 10.36 25.78 -8.99
CA CYS A 134 8.89 25.81 -8.97
C CYS A 134 8.32 24.66 -9.78
N THR A 135 8.93 24.35 -10.92
CA THR A 135 8.52 23.24 -11.79
C THR A 135 8.63 21.89 -11.06
N LYS A 136 9.67 21.70 -10.23
CA LYS A 136 9.81 20.50 -9.39
C LYS A 136 8.66 20.37 -8.39
N LYS A 137 8.28 21.46 -7.71
CA LYS A 137 7.14 21.46 -6.78
C LYS A 137 5.79 21.17 -7.46
N ILE A 138 5.60 21.63 -8.70
CA ILE A 138 4.36 21.35 -9.46
C ILE A 138 4.24 19.86 -9.80
N ASN A 139 5.37 19.20 -10.12
CA ASN A 139 5.39 17.75 -10.36
C ASN A 139 5.04 16.93 -9.11
N GLU A 140 5.30 17.47 -7.93
CA GLU A 140 4.98 16.82 -6.65
C GLU A 140 3.48 16.93 -6.29
N ILE A 141 2.68 17.71 -7.04
CA ILE A 141 1.24 17.83 -6.81
C ILE A 141 0.53 16.58 -7.31
N PRO A 142 -0.09 15.77 -6.43
CA PRO A 142 -0.71 14.52 -6.84
C PRO A 142 -2.08 14.82 -7.46
N LEU A 143 -2.15 14.86 -8.78
CA LEU A 143 -3.36 15.15 -9.56
C LEU A 143 -3.69 14.07 -10.61
N SER A 144 -3.24 12.84 -10.37
CA SER A 144 -3.65 11.70 -11.19
C SER A 144 -5.17 11.50 -11.13
N ASN A 145 -5.76 10.93 -12.18
CA ASN A 145 -7.18 10.57 -12.23
C ASN A 145 -7.65 9.86 -10.93
N THR A 146 -6.89 8.84 -10.49
CA THR A 146 -7.17 8.10 -9.25
C THR A 146 -7.14 8.95 -7.99
N THR A 147 -6.23 9.91 -7.93
CA THR A 147 -6.09 10.81 -6.78
C THR A 147 -7.21 11.83 -6.72
N VAL A 148 -7.56 12.43 -7.87
CA VAL A 148 -8.65 13.38 -7.99
C VAL A 148 -9.96 12.73 -7.57
N LYS A 149 -10.24 11.52 -8.09
CA LYS A 149 -11.41 10.73 -7.69
C LYS A 149 -11.44 10.52 -6.18
N ARG A 150 -10.37 9.96 -5.60
CA ARG A 150 -10.31 9.68 -4.15
C ARG A 150 -10.57 10.92 -3.31
N ARG A 151 -9.98 12.07 -3.68
CA ARG A 151 -10.16 13.33 -2.95
C ARG A 151 -11.59 13.83 -3.02
N ILE A 152 -12.24 13.70 -4.17
CA ILE A 152 -13.66 14.05 -4.34
C ILE A 152 -14.52 13.15 -3.45
N ASP A 153 -14.27 11.84 -3.45
CA ASP A 153 -14.98 10.88 -2.62
C ASP A 153 -14.80 11.21 -1.12
N GLU A 154 -13.58 11.52 -0.69
CA GLU A 154 -13.28 11.92 0.70
C GLU A 154 -13.96 13.23 1.11
N MET A 155 -13.92 14.25 0.25
CA MET A 155 -14.61 15.52 0.50
C MET A 155 -16.13 15.31 0.57
N SER A 156 -16.68 14.47 -0.31
CA SER A 156 -18.10 14.11 -0.31
C SER A 156 -18.50 13.40 0.98
N GLU A 157 -17.73 12.40 1.43
CA GLU A 157 -18.00 11.69 2.67
C GLU A 157 -17.88 12.62 3.89
N ASN A 158 -16.91 13.54 3.89
CA ASN A 158 -16.78 14.54 4.96
C ASN A 158 -18.04 15.41 5.08
N VAL A 159 -18.54 15.96 3.96
CA VAL A 159 -19.78 16.75 3.93
C VAL A 159 -20.96 15.93 4.41
N LYS A 160 -21.08 14.68 3.96
CA LYS A 160 -22.14 13.77 4.40
C LYS A 160 -22.09 13.51 5.90
N ILE A 161 -20.92 13.24 6.47
CA ILE A 161 -20.75 13.05 7.92
C ILE A 161 -21.13 14.32 8.68
N ALA A 162 -20.74 15.51 8.18
CA ALA A 162 -21.10 16.78 8.79
C ALA A 162 -22.63 16.97 8.82
N ILE A 163 -23.31 16.73 7.70
CA ILE A 163 -24.77 16.84 7.61
C ILE A 163 -25.44 15.81 8.53
N ILE A 164 -24.99 14.56 8.55
CA ILE A 164 -25.56 13.52 9.44
C ILE A 164 -25.37 13.91 10.90
N THR A 165 -24.23 14.49 11.26
CA THR A 165 -23.99 14.97 12.63
C THR A 165 -24.99 16.03 13.04
N VAL A 166 -25.23 17.02 12.17
CA VAL A 166 -26.22 18.08 12.41
C VAL A 166 -27.64 17.50 12.49
N LEU A 167 -28.01 16.59 11.57
CA LEU A 167 -29.30 15.92 11.59
C LEU A 167 -29.55 15.17 12.89
N LYS A 168 -28.55 14.47 13.44
CA LYS A 168 -28.68 13.76 14.72
C LYS A 168 -28.86 14.68 15.92
N GLN A 169 -28.47 15.95 15.80
CA GLN A 169 -28.59 16.95 16.87
C GLN A 169 -29.89 17.75 16.77
N SER A 170 -30.53 17.77 15.61
CA SER A 170 -31.78 18.50 15.37
C SER A 170 -32.96 17.84 16.10
N GLU A 171 -33.80 18.66 16.72
CA GLU A 171 -35.02 18.20 17.42
C GLU A 171 -36.16 17.90 16.44
N TYR A 172 -36.23 18.65 15.34
CA TYR A 172 -37.31 18.57 14.36
C TYR A 172 -36.77 18.28 12.96
N ILE A 173 -37.18 17.13 12.41
CA ILE A 173 -36.80 16.68 11.06
C ILE A 173 -38.06 16.27 10.30
N SER A 174 -38.14 16.65 9.03
CA SER A 174 -39.12 16.13 8.08
C SER A 174 -38.40 15.48 6.89
N LEU A 175 -38.92 14.33 6.47
CA LEU A 175 -38.42 13.54 5.33
C LEU A 175 -39.55 13.41 4.31
N GLN A 176 -39.30 13.85 3.08
CA GLN A 176 -40.20 13.65 1.95
C GLN A 176 -39.54 12.72 0.93
N LEU A 177 -40.27 11.69 0.52
CA LEU A 177 -39.82 10.73 -0.49
C LEU A 177 -40.65 10.94 -1.77
N ASP A 178 -39.99 10.98 -2.92
CA ASP A 178 -40.62 11.13 -4.24
C ASP A 178 -40.08 10.06 -5.19
N GLU A 179 -40.96 9.19 -5.69
CA GLU A 179 -40.60 8.12 -6.61
C GLU A 179 -41.09 8.48 -8.02
N SER A 180 -40.18 8.42 -8.99
CA SER A 180 -40.48 8.68 -10.41
C SER A 180 -39.88 7.59 -11.28
N THR A 181 -40.38 7.41 -12.49
CA THR A 181 -39.82 6.46 -13.46
C THR A 181 -39.18 7.23 -14.61
N ASP A 182 -37.96 6.85 -15.00
CA ASP A 182 -37.28 7.47 -16.14
C ASP A 182 -37.80 6.93 -17.48
N VAL A 183 -37.29 7.50 -18.58
CA VAL A 183 -37.65 7.08 -19.95
C VAL A 183 -37.22 5.64 -20.29
N ALA A 184 -36.33 5.05 -19.50
CA ALA A 184 -35.88 3.66 -19.62
C ALA A 184 -36.69 2.71 -18.72
N GLY A 185 -37.71 3.20 -18.01
CA GLY A 185 -38.53 2.39 -17.11
C GLY A 185 -37.87 2.10 -15.76
N GLN A 186 -36.78 2.79 -15.42
CA GLN A 186 -36.10 2.64 -14.13
C GLN A 186 -36.74 3.55 -13.07
N ALA A 187 -37.04 2.99 -11.90
CA ALA A 187 -37.55 3.75 -10.76
C ALA A 187 -36.41 4.52 -10.08
N ASN A 188 -36.61 5.83 -9.91
CA ASN A 188 -35.73 6.76 -9.21
C ASN A 188 -36.45 7.28 -7.95
N LEU A 189 -35.82 7.11 -6.79
CA LEU A 189 -36.32 7.61 -5.50
C LEU A 189 -35.50 8.81 -5.04
N LEU A 190 -36.15 9.95 -4.85
CA LEU A 190 -35.57 11.16 -4.27
C LEU A 190 -36.01 11.29 -2.81
N ALA A 191 -35.07 11.67 -1.94
CA ALA A 191 -35.33 11.91 -0.53
C ALA A 191 -34.92 13.36 -0.17
N PHE A 192 -35.89 14.16 0.25
CA PHE A 192 -35.68 15.52 0.73
C PHE A 192 -35.76 15.53 2.25
N VAL A 193 -34.68 15.98 2.90
CA VAL A 193 -34.62 16.16 4.35
C VAL A 193 -34.65 17.64 4.66
N ARG A 194 -35.59 18.08 5.49
CA ARG A 194 -35.59 19.44 6.08
C ARG A 194 -35.47 19.32 7.58
N PHE A 195 -34.61 20.13 8.17
CA PHE A 195 -34.33 20.11 9.60
C PHE A 195 -34.11 21.54 10.09
N GLU A 196 -34.41 21.77 11.37
CA GLU A 196 -34.09 23.03 12.03
C GLU A 196 -32.70 22.96 12.66
N LEU A 197 -31.90 24.01 12.46
CA LEU A 197 -30.60 24.16 13.12
C LEU A 197 -30.83 24.76 14.50
N ASN A 198 -30.50 24.00 15.55
CA ASN A 198 -30.56 24.43 16.94
C ASN A 198 -29.49 25.51 17.24
#